data_AF-A0A7J5F844-F1
#
_entry.id   AF-A0A7J5F844-F1
#
_cell.length_a   1.000
_cell.length_b   1.000
_cell.length_c   1.000
_cell.angle_alpha   90.00
_cell.angle_beta   90.00
_cell.angle_gamma   90.00
#
_symmetry.space_group_name_H-M   'P 1'
#
loop_
_entity.id
_entity.type
_entity.pdbx_description
1 polymer ?
#
loop_
_entity_poly.entity_id
_entity_poly.type
_entity_poly.pdbx_seq_one_letter_code
_entity_poly.pdbx_strand_id
1 'polypeptide(L)'
;MAHLSFLRKSIGVILALVLMTGALFGQNNLVISNGSTVTNSGTIRVKGNIDNTGVAGATTIGGTVELKGTTGQDIGTNGNGALNFTTLTATAVSTKTFNVDASVATALNITSAGATQFAVAASQDLTIGGTIQNTGGAGTPYDFDNSGAVVIYNGGAQSVFTTTYDGLTVTNAGSKSLGGSITVVSALTANSSSDLSIGANLLTVNGTYSVSGGATVTGGATSDLTLNGSGDIASFEVTGGLSDFILNRSNVVTLGADLTVADGFTITAGTLAVNTSTLTLNGAVTSSGTLTSAATGTVNYNKGTDVQNVLAASYGNLTFSSFAKTLPAGTVTVAGTFTPGASATHTITGNTFDFTGATQNVPSFNGATGYNNLTLSGAASTKTATGNLEIAGNFDNGGGSDNAVTLDMGLNTLVIDGTRDNTASTIKFAGASNGQLFTTGTIEYSGTITQTIAGGGDYNILTFTGTGIKSIAAATTVGTNNDLSVPAGITLQLAAGSSTLNLNGTSNLTVAGTLDNAGVIEIGL
;
A
#
# COMPACT_ATOMS: atom_id res chain seq x y z
N MET A 1 25.98 -85.76 -21.46
CA MET A 1 24.65 -85.39 -20.98
C MET A 1 24.81 -84.28 -19.97
N ALA A 2 24.07 -83.19 -20.19
CA ALA A 2 24.06 -81.98 -19.39
C ALA A 2 23.16 -82.09 -18.15
N HIS A 3 23.21 -81.03 -17.31
CA HIS A 3 22.43 -80.62 -16.12
C HIS A 3 23.33 -80.49 -14.87
N LEU A 4 23.37 -79.39 -14.08
CA LEU A 4 22.56 -78.17 -13.98
C LEU A 4 23.25 -77.13 -13.04
N SER A 5 23.04 -75.83 -13.31
CA SER A 5 23.00 -74.66 -12.38
C SER A 5 24.28 -74.09 -11.71
N PHE A 6 24.60 -72.80 -11.96
CA PHE A 6 24.28 -71.70 -11.02
C PHE A 6 24.38 -70.29 -11.65
N LEU A 7 23.66 -69.40 -10.98
CA LEU A 7 23.18 -68.04 -11.26
C LEU A 7 24.25 -66.91 -11.20
N ARG A 8 23.93 -65.80 -11.90
CA ARG A 8 24.28 -64.37 -11.68
C ARG A 8 25.74 -63.90 -11.87
N LYS A 9 25.92 -63.01 -12.86
CA LYS A 9 26.40 -61.63 -12.68
C LYS A 9 26.26 -60.85 -13.99
N SER A 10 25.20 -60.05 -14.12
CA SER A 10 25.19 -58.94 -15.09
C SER A 10 25.94 -57.79 -14.44
N ILE A 11 27.25 -57.74 -14.62
CA ILE A 11 28.06 -56.55 -14.37
C ILE A 11 27.93 -55.70 -15.64
N GLY A 12 26.99 -54.76 -15.63
CA GLY A 12 26.98 -53.67 -16.59
C GLY A 12 28.05 -52.66 -16.16
N VAL A 13 29.29 -52.88 -16.57
CA VAL A 13 30.33 -51.83 -16.56
C VAL A 13 30.35 -51.25 -17.96
N ILE A 14 29.62 -50.15 -18.17
CA ILE A 14 29.89 -49.23 -19.26
C ILE A 14 30.96 -48.27 -18.72
N LEU A 15 32.22 -48.65 -18.88
CA LEU A 15 33.35 -47.74 -18.73
C LEU A 15 33.62 -47.15 -20.12
N ALA A 16 32.95 -46.04 -20.45
CA ALA A 16 33.31 -45.24 -21.62
C ALA A 16 34.58 -44.44 -21.30
N LEU A 17 35.74 -45.11 -21.34
CA LEU A 17 37.03 -44.43 -21.36
C LEU A 17 37.25 -43.89 -22.78
N VAL A 18 36.84 -42.65 -23.02
CA VAL A 18 37.19 -41.92 -24.25
C VAL A 18 38.61 -41.40 -24.10
N LEU A 19 39.58 -42.17 -24.58
CA LEU A 19 40.97 -41.74 -24.73
C LEU A 19 41.13 -41.14 -26.13
N MET A 20 41.03 -39.81 -26.26
CA MET A 20 41.38 -39.11 -27.51
C MET A 20 42.87 -38.76 -27.50
N THR A 21 43.68 -39.58 -28.18
CA THR A 21 45.07 -39.27 -28.53
C THR A 21 45.11 -38.24 -29.67
N GLY A 22 46.16 -37.42 -29.68
CA GLY A 22 46.22 -36.14 -30.36
C GLY A 22 46.00 -36.14 -31.88
N ALA A 23 45.11 -35.23 -32.30
CA ALA A 23 45.15 -34.53 -33.58
C ALA A 23 44.45 -33.18 -33.38
N LEU A 24 45.00 -32.11 -33.97
CA LEU A 24 44.50 -30.72 -34.04
C LEU A 24 43.02 -30.53 -33.60
N PHE A 25 42.76 -30.26 -32.31
CA PHE A 25 41.39 -30.24 -31.77
C PHE A 25 40.71 -28.89 -32.00
N GLY A 26 39.93 -28.81 -33.08
CA GLY A 26 38.78 -27.93 -33.18
C GLY A 26 37.75 -28.22 -32.07
N GLN A 27 36.74 -27.36 -31.94
CA GLN A 27 35.73 -27.38 -30.89
C GLN A 27 35.12 -28.77 -30.59
N ASN A 28 35.64 -29.50 -29.59
CA ASN A 28 35.07 -30.79 -29.20
C ASN A 28 33.75 -30.58 -28.47
N ASN A 29 32.65 -30.92 -29.15
CA ASN A 29 31.30 -30.94 -28.58
C ASN A 29 31.12 -32.12 -27.63
N LEU A 30 30.27 -31.96 -26.61
CA LEU A 30 29.67 -33.07 -25.88
C LEU A 30 28.34 -33.41 -26.55
N VAL A 31 28.25 -34.56 -27.21
CA VAL A 31 27.03 -35.00 -27.92
C VAL A 31 26.30 -36.03 -27.07
N ILE A 32 25.01 -35.79 -26.84
CA ILE A 32 24.09 -36.64 -26.10
C ILE A 32 23.05 -37.13 -27.11
N SER A 33 23.00 -38.44 -27.34
CA SER A 33 22.05 -39.06 -28.26
C SER A 33 20.86 -39.69 -27.53
N ASN A 34 19.77 -39.94 -28.26
CA ASN A 34 18.59 -40.57 -27.68
C ASN A 34 18.93 -41.93 -27.03
N GLY A 35 18.41 -42.17 -25.82
CA GLY A 35 18.69 -43.37 -25.03
C GLY A 35 20.06 -43.39 -24.32
N SER A 36 20.88 -42.34 -24.44
CA SER A 36 22.13 -42.23 -23.69
C SER A 36 21.89 -41.92 -22.20
N THR A 37 22.61 -42.60 -21.32
CA THR A 37 22.70 -42.25 -19.89
C THR A 37 24.10 -41.69 -19.62
N VAL A 38 24.18 -40.48 -19.04
CA VAL A 38 25.46 -39.83 -18.71
C VAL A 38 25.76 -39.99 -17.23
N THR A 39 26.29 -41.16 -16.86
CA THR A 39 26.79 -41.40 -15.51
C THR A 39 28.23 -40.91 -15.39
N ASN A 40 28.41 -39.69 -14.88
CA ASN A 40 29.72 -39.11 -14.60
C ASN A 40 29.82 -38.72 -13.11
N SER A 41 30.94 -39.05 -12.48
CA SER A 41 31.28 -38.57 -11.14
C SER A 41 32.52 -37.66 -11.13
N GLY A 42 33.22 -37.55 -12.27
CA GLY A 42 34.41 -36.73 -12.45
C GLY A 42 34.12 -35.42 -13.19
N THR A 43 35.10 -34.95 -13.96
CA THR A 43 34.98 -33.71 -14.75
C THR A 43 34.92 -33.99 -16.25
N ILE A 44 33.88 -33.49 -16.92
CA ILE A 44 33.80 -33.43 -18.37
C ILE A 44 34.24 -32.04 -18.82
N ARG A 45 35.19 -31.95 -19.75
CA ARG A 45 35.69 -30.67 -20.29
C ARG A 45 35.19 -30.49 -21.70
N VAL A 46 34.42 -29.44 -21.95
CA VAL A 46 33.75 -29.18 -23.24
C VAL A 46 34.32 -27.92 -23.87
N LYS A 47 34.99 -28.07 -25.02
CA LYS A 47 35.55 -26.94 -25.79
C LYS A 47 34.55 -26.38 -26.81
N GLY A 48 33.68 -27.23 -27.37
CA GLY A 48 32.58 -26.82 -28.24
C GLY A 48 31.25 -26.73 -27.51
N ASN A 49 30.16 -27.11 -28.18
CA ASN A 49 28.80 -27.08 -27.66
C ASN A 49 28.46 -28.34 -26.87
N ILE A 50 27.40 -28.28 -26.06
CA ILE A 50 26.70 -29.46 -25.55
C ILE A 50 25.48 -29.66 -26.46
N ASP A 51 25.44 -30.72 -27.24
CA ASP A 51 24.40 -31.00 -28.23
C ASP A 51 23.55 -32.20 -27.77
N ASN A 52 22.23 -32.01 -27.70
CA ASN A 52 21.26 -33.05 -27.36
C ASN A 52 20.19 -33.21 -28.47
N THR A 53 20.56 -32.96 -29.73
CA THR A 53 19.64 -33.08 -30.87
C THR A 53 18.97 -34.46 -30.91
N GLY A 54 17.64 -34.47 -30.96
CA GLY A 54 16.82 -35.67 -31.02
C GLY A 54 16.56 -36.35 -29.66
N VAL A 55 16.99 -35.74 -28.56
CA VAL A 55 16.72 -36.24 -27.20
C VAL A 55 15.42 -35.60 -26.70
N ALA A 56 14.36 -36.39 -26.52
CA ALA A 56 13.06 -35.85 -26.09
C ALA A 56 12.92 -35.73 -24.55
N GLY A 57 13.60 -36.59 -23.78
CA GLY A 57 13.51 -36.62 -22.33
C GLY A 57 14.59 -35.77 -21.64
N ALA A 58 14.35 -35.39 -20.39
CA ALA A 58 15.36 -34.73 -19.58
C ALA A 58 16.57 -35.66 -19.36
N THR A 59 17.79 -35.12 -19.52
CA THR A 59 19.04 -35.86 -19.35
C THR A 59 19.85 -35.31 -18.20
N THR A 60 20.22 -36.17 -17.25
CA THR A 60 21.11 -35.82 -16.15
C THR A 60 22.57 -36.10 -16.51
N ILE A 61 23.42 -35.09 -16.29
CA ILE A 61 24.88 -35.14 -16.44
C ILE A 61 25.48 -34.98 -15.05
N GLY A 62 25.94 -36.10 -14.49
CA GLY A 62 26.56 -36.13 -13.17
C GLY A 62 27.92 -35.42 -13.13
N GLY A 63 28.43 -35.17 -11.91
CA GLY A 63 29.78 -34.60 -11.70
C GLY A 63 29.89 -33.14 -12.14
N THR A 64 31.10 -32.74 -12.54
CA THR A 64 31.37 -31.36 -12.99
C THR A 64 31.48 -31.29 -14.51
N VAL A 65 30.79 -30.33 -15.12
CA VAL A 65 31.01 -29.96 -16.51
C VAL A 65 31.77 -28.63 -16.55
N GLU A 66 32.98 -28.63 -17.11
CA GLU A 66 33.80 -27.45 -17.35
C GLU A 66 33.63 -26.97 -18.81
N LEU A 67 33.06 -25.78 -18.98
CA LEU A 67 32.91 -25.09 -20.25
C LEU A 67 34.20 -24.30 -20.54
N LYS A 68 34.91 -24.68 -21.61
CA LYS A 68 36.29 -24.24 -21.94
C LYS A 68 36.41 -23.48 -23.26
N GLY A 69 35.34 -23.34 -24.02
CA GLY A 69 35.35 -22.62 -25.29
C GLY A 69 35.60 -21.14 -25.10
N THR A 70 36.38 -20.57 -25.99
CA THR A 70 36.67 -19.12 -26.09
C THR A 70 35.77 -18.42 -27.11
N THR A 71 35.00 -19.19 -27.88
CA THR A 71 33.86 -18.73 -28.68
C THR A 71 32.57 -19.09 -27.95
N GLY A 72 31.45 -18.47 -28.35
CA GLY A 72 30.14 -18.78 -27.79
C GLY A 72 29.87 -20.28 -27.78
N GLN A 73 29.28 -20.78 -26.69
CA GLN A 73 28.92 -22.19 -26.53
C GLN A 73 27.43 -22.32 -26.28
N ASP A 74 26.80 -23.16 -27.09
CA ASP A 74 25.43 -23.58 -26.89
C ASP A 74 25.37 -24.75 -25.91
N ILE A 75 24.44 -24.67 -24.97
CA ILE A 75 24.10 -25.71 -24.01
C ILE A 75 22.71 -26.22 -24.37
N GLY A 76 22.68 -27.33 -25.09
CA GLY A 76 21.50 -27.93 -25.67
C GLY A 76 21.13 -27.34 -27.03
N THR A 77 20.20 -28.03 -27.70
CA THR A 77 19.61 -27.67 -28.99
C THR A 77 18.13 -27.40 -28.78
N ASN A 78 17.66 -26.23 -29.19
CA ASN A 78 16.26 -25.80 -28.98
C ASN A 78 15.24 -26.86 -29.46
N GLY A 79 14.15 -27.01 -28.71
CA GLY A 79 13.08 -27.99 -28.95
C GLY A 79 13.39 -29.41 -28.47
N ASN A 80 14.52 -29.63 -27.81
CA ASN A 80 14.89 -30.93 -27.22
C ASN A 80 14.71 -30.92 -25.69
N GLY A 81 14.83 -32.09 -25.08
CA GLY A 81 14.61 -32.31 -23.65
C GLY A 81 15.64 -31.60 -22.77
N ALA A 82 15.24 -31.33 -21.52
CA ALA A 82 16.04 -30.56 -20.58
C ALA A 82 17.42 -31.17 -20.26
N LEU A 83 18.37 -30.34 -19.85
CA LEU A 83 19.71 -30.76 -19.41
C LEU A 83 19.93 -30.46 -17.92
N ASN A 84 20.12 -31.51 -17.12
CA ASN A 84 20.27 -31.42 -15.67
C ASN A 84 21.73 -31.66 -15.27
N PHE A 85 22.41 -30.64 -14.80
CA PHE A 85 23.80 -30.69 -14.35
C PHE A 85 23.87 -30.83 -12.83
N THR A 86 24.86 -31.60 -12.35
CA THR A 86 25.24 -31.53 -10.93
C THR A 86 25.99 -30.22 -10.66
N THR A 87 27.14 -30.04 -11.30
CA THR A 87 27.93 -28.81 -11.26
C THR A 87 28.28 -28.35 -12.67
N LEU A 88 28.11 -27.07 -12.95
CA LEU A 88 28.50 -26.45 -14.22
C LEU A 88 29.44 -25.28 -13.96
N THR A 89 30.61 -25.28 -14.61
CA THR A 89 31.65 -24.28 -14.39
C THR A 89 32.12 -23.69 -15.73
N ALA A 90 31.97 -22.38 -15.91
CA ALA A 90 32.60 -21.64 -17.00
C ALA A 90 34.03 -21.24 -16.61
N THR A 91 35.01 -21.73 -17.40
CA THR A 91 36.45 -21.52 -17.16
C THR A 91 37.15 -20.72 -18.25
N ALA A 92 36.43 -20.35 -19.31
CA ALA A 92 36.95 -19.61 -20.45
C ALA A 92 35.98 -18.50 -20.86
N VAL A 93 36.54 -17.40 -21.35
CA VAL A 93 35.82 -16.18 -21.71
C VAL A 93 35.00 -16.40 -22.97
N SER A 94 33.68 -16.46 -22.81
CA SER A 94 32.66 -16.41 -23.85
C SER A 94 31.27 -16.47 -23.20
N THR A 95 30.23 -16.23 -24.00
CA THR A 95 28.85 -16.51 -23.63
C THR A 95 28.55 -18.01 -23.68
N LYS A 96 27.86 -18.49 -22.65
CA LYS A 96 27.42 -19.87 -22.46
C LYS A 96 25.88 -19.86 -22.42
N THR A 97 25.24 -20.28 -23.51
CA THR A 97 23.80 -20.08 -23.69
C THR A 97 23.02 -21.36 -23.44
N PHE A 98 22.09 -21.35 -22.49
CA PHE A 98 21.11 -22.43 -22.31
C PHE A 98 20.01 -22.30 -23.37
N ASN A 99 20.04 -23.18 -24.37
CA ASN A 99 19.04 -23.19 -25.47
C ASN A 99 17.92 -24.22 -25.24
N VAL A 100 17.91 -24.87 -24.08
CA VAL A 100 16.89 -25.77 -23.60
C VAL A 100 16.70 -25.50 -22.12
N ASP A 101 15.61 -26.00 -21.53
CA ASP A 101 15.44 -25.97 -20.09
C ASP A 101 16.62 -26.68 -19.42
N ALA A 102 17.17 -26.06 -18.40
CA ALA A 102 18.33 -26.55 -17.71
C ALA A 102 18.15 -26.52 -16.21
N SER A 103 18.77 -27.46 -15.52
CA SER A 103 18.90 -27.39 -14.06
C SER A 103 20.35 -27.56 -13.62
N VAL A 104 20.72 -26.88 -12.54
CA VAL A 104 22.03 -27.02 -11.89
C VAL A 104 21.82 -27.28 -10.41
N ALA A 105 22.12 -28.51 -9.99
CA ALA A 105 21.75 -28.98 -8.66
C ALA A 105 22.64 -28.44 -7.54
N THR A 106 23.95 -28.29 -7.77
CA THR A 106 24.93 -28.02 -6.69
C THR A 106 25.68 -26.72 -6.86
N ALA A 107 26.21 -26.43 -8.05
CA ALA A 107 26.89 -25.16 -8.28
C ALA A 107 26.93 -24.73 -9.75
N LEU A 108 26.58 -23.47 -10.01
CA LEU A 108 26.80 -22.76 -11.28
C LEU A 108 27.93 -21.74 -11.07
N ASN A 109 29.11 -22.01 -11.62
CA ASN A 109 30.31 -21.24 -11.33
C ASN A 109 30.86 -20.53 -12.57
N ILE A 110 31.32 -19.30 -12.39
CA ILE A 110 32.20 -18.59 -13.32
C ILE A 110 33.54 -18.38 -12.60
N THR A 111 34.58 -19.01 -13.11
CA THR A 111 35.95 -18.91 -12.55
C THR A 111 36.90 -18.16 -13.47
N SER A 112 36.47 -17.79 -14.67
CA SER A 112 37.24 -16.94 -15.58
C SER A 112 36.94 -15.45 -15.37
N ALA A 113 37.96 -14.63 -15.48
CA ALA A 113 37.83 -13.17 -15.54
C ALA A 113 37.32 -12.71 -16.92
N GLY A 114 36.94 -11.44 -17.05
CA GLY A 114 36.53 -10.83 -18.33
C GLY A 114 35.06 -11.06 -18.69
N ALA A 115 34.74 -11.05 -19.98
CA ALA A 115 33.37 -11.14 -20.50
C ALA A 115 32.84 -12.58 -20.56
N THR A 116 33.05 -13.37 -19.50
CA THR A 116 32.41 -14.69 -19.39
C THR A 116 30.98 -14.50 -18.93
N GLN A 117 30.01 -15.13 -19.59
CA GLN A 117 28.60 -14.92 -19.30
C GLN A 117 27.81 -16.23 -19.41
N PHE A 118 26.87 -16.46 -18.48
CA PHE A 118 25.78 -17.40 -18.70
C PHE A 118 24.58 -16.64 -19.24
N ALA A 119 24.01 -17.14 -20.34
CA ALA A 119 22.80 -16.60 -20.95
C ALA A 119 21.71 -17.67 -20.97
N VAL A 120 20.45 -17.28 -20.78
CA VAL A 120 19.29 -18.17 -20.97
C VAL A 120 18.58 -17.73 -22.23
N ALA A 121 18.36 -18.65 -23.18
CA ALA A 121 17.65 -18.32 -24.40
C ALA A 121 16.18 -18.00 -24.13
N ALA A 122 15.55 -17.31 -25.09
CA ALA A 122 14.13 -16.98 -25.01
C ALA A 122 13.25 -18.21 -24.75
N SER A 123 12.26 -18.07 -23.87
CA SER A 123 11.30 -19.12 -23.50
C SER A 123 11.92 -20.39 -22.87
N GLN A 124 13.13 -20.30 -22.29
CA GLN A 124 13.74 -21.40 -21.55
C GLN A 124 13.85 -21.12 -20.05
N ASP A 125 13.81 -22.20 -19.27
CA ASP A 125 13.97 -22.13 -17.82
C ASP A 125 15.37 -22.56 -17.39
N LEU A 126 15.99 -21.79 -16.48
CA LEU A 126 17.20 -22.18 -15.76
C LEU A 126 16.88 -22.36 -14.27
N THR A 127 16.83 -23.61 -13.82
CA THR A 127 16.62 -23.97 -12.42
C THR A 127 17.94 -24.13 -11.67
N ILE A 128 18.07 -23.50 -10.51
CA ILE A 128 19.30 -23.49 -9.74
C ILE A 128 19.02 -23.90 -8.30
N GLY A 129 19.46 -25.11 -7.95
CA GLY A 129 19.27 -25.69 -6.61
C GLY A 129 20.43 -25.45 -5.66
N GLY A 130 21.58 -25.09 -6.22
CA GLY A 130 22.82 -24.94 -5.50
C GLY A 130 23.29 -23.50 -5.36
N THR A 131 24.58 -23.33 -5.14
CA THR A 131 25.19 -22.01 -5.14
C THR A 131 25.40 -21.52 -6.57
N ILE A 132 25.41 -20.21 -6.75
CA ILE A 132 25.91 -19.58 -7.96
C ILE A 132 27.07 -18.71 -7.52
N GLN A 133 28.18 -18.71 -8.26
CA GLN A 133 29.40 -18.01 -7.88
C GLN A 133 30.08 -17.40 -9.10
N ASN A 134 30.52 -16.14 -8.98
CA ASN A 134 31.41 -15.49 -9.93
C ASN A 134 32.75 -15.18 -9.25
N THR A 135 33.55 -16.21 -9.00
CA THR A 135 34.86 -16.06 -8.36
C THR A 135 35.94 -15.57 -9.32
N GLY A 136 35.70 -15.69 -10.63
CA GLY A 136 36.59 -15.17 -11.67
C GLY A 136 36.55 -13.64 -11.81
N GLY A 137 35.55 -12.96 -11.25
CA GLY A 137 35.40 -11.52 -11.38
C GLY A 137 34.96 -11.07 -12.78
N ALA A 138 34.10 -11.85 -13.45
CA ALA A 138 33.50 -11.44 -14.71
C ALA A 138 32.61 -10.20 -14.50
N GLY A 139 32.63 -9.24 -15.44
CA GLY A 139 31.96 -7.94 -15.28
C GLY A 139 30.45 -7.99 -15.54
N THR A 140 30.01 -8.71 -16.58
CA THR A 140 28.58 -8.93 -16.93
C THR A 140 28.27 -10.43 -16.96
N PRO A 141 28.38 -11.12 -15.81
CA PRO A 141 28.40 -12.59 -15.75
C PRO A 141 27.10 -13.28 -16.15
N TYR A 142 25.98 -12.55 -16.20
CA TYR A 142 24.65 -13.13 -16.40
C TYR A 142 23.82 -12.28 -17.35
N ASP A 143 23.23 -12.94 -18.34
CA ASP A 143 22.25 -12.40 -19.28
C ASP A 143 20.97 -13.23 -19.16
N PHE A 144 20.04 -12.74 -18.34
CA PHE A 144 18.80 -13.44 -18.00
C PHE A 144 17.57 -12.66 -18.47
N ASP A 145 17.73 -11.68 -19.35
CA ASP A 145 16.66 -10.75 -19.78
C ASP A 145 16.08 -11.06 -21.17
N ASN A 146 16.52 -12.15 -21.80
CA ASN A 146 15.90 -12.65 -23.02
C ASN A 146 14.42 -12.96 -22.79
N SER A 147 13.56 -12.50 -23.71
CA SER A 147 12.11 -12.60 -23.56
C SER A 147 11.62 -14.04 -23.38
N GLY A 148 10.83 -14.27 -22.33
CA GLY A 148 10.33 -15.57 -21.92
C GLY A 148 11.32 -16.41 -21.10
N ALA A 149 12.57 -15.98 -20.91
CA ALA A 149 13.51 -16.71 -20.08
C ALA A 149 13.12 -16.62 -18.60
N VAL A 150 13.14 -17.75 -17.88
CA VAL A 150 12.86 -17.77 -16.43
C VAL A 150 14.04 -18.35 -15.68
N VAL A 151 14.55 -17.61 -14.70
CA VAL A 151 15.53 -18.14 -13.75
C VAL A 151 14.83 -18.51 -12.45
N ILE A 152 15.02 -19.76 -12.02
CA ILE A 152 14.34 -20.35 -10.87
C ILE A 152 15.38 -20.66 -9.78
N TYR A 153 15.34 -19.91 -8.68
CA TYR A 153 16.11 -20.18 -7.47
C TYR A 153 15.34 -21.14 -6.58
N ASN A 154 15.67 -22.44 -6.65
CA ASN A 154 14.94 -23.50 -5.96
C ASN A 154 15.75 -24.19 -4.83
N GLY A 155 16.90 -23.65 -4.47
CA GLY A 155 17.71 -24.15 -3.35
C GLY A 155 17.17 -23.71 -1.98
N GLY A 156 17.95 -24.01 -0.93
CA GLY A 156 17.70 -23.48 0.42
C GLY A 156 18.03 -21.98 0.50
N ALA A 157 19.04 -21.60 1.28
CA ALA A 157 19.55 -20.24 1.23
C ALA A 157 20.35 -20.00 -0.06
N GLN A 158 20.07 -18.93 -0.80
CA GLN A 158 20.80 -18.56 -2.03
C GLN A 158 20.99 -17.05 -2.13
N SER A 159 22.02 -16.64 -2.87
CA SER A 159 22.17 -15.27 -3.33
C SER A 159 21.61 -15.14 -4.73
N VAL A 160 20.66 -14.23 -4.92
CA VAL A 160 20.10 -13.85 -6.22
C VAL A 160 21.05 -12.85 -6.85
N PHE A 161 21.44 -13.09 -8.08
CA PHE A 161 22.51 -12.32 -8.71
C PHE A 161 22.05 -10.95 -9.20
N THR A 162 22.96 -9.99 -9.15
CA THR A 162 22.75 -8.63 -9.63
C THR A 162 22.72 -8.61 -11.16
N THR A 163 21.53 -8.68 -11.74
CA THR A 163 21.30 -8.54 -13.18
C THR A 163 19.84 -8.18 -13.46
N THR A 164 19.50 -8.03 -14.74
CA THR A 164 18.12 -8.00 -15.21
C THR A 164 17.66 -9.42 -15.50
N TYR A 165 16.45 -9.74 -15.04
CA TYR A 165 15.75 -10.98 -15.31
C TYR A 165 14.54 -10.67 -16.19
N ASP A 166 14.23 -11.51 -17.18
CA ASP A 166 12.91 -11.47 -17.80
C ASP A 166 11.88 -12.05 -16.83
N GLY A 167 12.00 -13.34 -16.51
CA GLY A 167 11.30 -14.01 -15.41
C GLY A 167 12.24 -14.37 -14.25
N LEU A 168 11.81 -14.09 -13.03
CA LEU A 168 12.45 -14.55 -11.80
C LEU A 168 11.46 -15.33 -10.95
N THR A 169 11.80 -16.57 -10.64
CA THR A 169 11.09 -17.37 -9.63
C THR A 169 12.00 -17.65 -8.46
N VAL A 170 11.54 -17.32 -7.25
CA VAL A 170 12.08 -17.90 -6.01
C VAL A 170 11.09 -18.93 -5.47
N THR A 171 11.61 -20.08 -5.11
CA THR A 171 10.81 -21.20 -4.62
C THR A 171 11.58 -21.97 -3.56
N ASN A 172 10.86 -22.88 -2.91
CA ASN A 172 11.28 -23.68 -1.77
C ASN A 172 11.69 -22.83 -0.55
N ALA A 173 11.52 -23.42 0.63
CA ALA A 173 11.87 -22.76 1.88
C ALA A 173 13.35 -22.33 1.92
N GLY A 174 13.59 -21.14 2.48
CA GLY A 174 14.92 -20.56 2.62
C GLY A 174 15.03 -19.18 1.97
N SER A 175 15.88 -18.34 2.55
CA SER A 175 16.06 -16.95 2.09
C SER A 175 16.87 -16.90 0.80
N LYS A 176 16.32 -16.18 -0.18
CA LYS A 176 16.91 -15.85 -1.48
C LYS A 176 17.22 -14.36 -1.41
N SER A 177 18.43 -14.02 -0.98
CA SER A 177 18.81 -12.62 -0.75
C SER A 177 19.33 -12.00 -2.03
N LEU A 178 18.89 -10.79 -2.36
CA LEU A 178 19.46 -10.04 -3.47
C LEU A 178 20.93 -9.71 -3.19
N GLY A 179 21.83 -10.12 -4.09
CA GLY A 179 23.25 -9.78 -4.05
C GLY A 179 23.56 -8.35 -4.49
N GLY A 180 22.56 -7.64 -5.01
CA GLY A 180 22.58 -6.25 -5.45
C GLY A 180 21.21 -5.86 -6.03
N SER A 181 21.04 -4.62 -6.48
CA SER A 181 19.79 -4.18 -7.13
C SER A 181 19.49 -4.98 -8.40
N ILE A 182 18.22 -5.37 -8.60
CA ILE A 182 17.78 -6.14 -9.77
C ILE A 182 16.54 -5.52 -10.42
N THR A 183 16.33 -5.87 -11.69
CA THR A 183 15.08 -5.59 -12.42
C THR A 183 14.49 -6.90 -12.91
N VAL A 184 13.18 -7.07 -12.75
CA VAL A 184 12.39 -8.18 -13.31
C VAL A 184 11.44 -7.60 -14.36
N VAL A 185 11.63 -7.98 -15.62
CA VAL A 185 10.94 -7.39 -16.77
C VAL A 185 9.51 -7.92 -16.90
N SER A 186 9.34 -9.25 -16.91
CA SER A 186 8.08 -9.91 -17.26
C SER A 186 7.35 -10.51 -16.07
N ALA A 187 8.02 -11.23 -15.16
CA ALA A 187 7.33 -11.85 -14.03
C ALA A 187 8.25 -12.11 -12.83
N LEU A 188 7.86 -11.59 -11.66
CA LEU A 188 8.40 -12.01 -10.37
C LEU A 188 7.42 -12.98 -9.69
N THR A 189 7.88 -14.18 -9.40
CA THR A 189 7.13 -15.20 -8.66
C THR A 189 7.88 -15.63 -7.40
N ALA A 190 7.24 -15.52 -6.24
CA ALA A 190 7.67 -16.14 -4.99
C ALA A 190 6.62 -17.14 -4.52
N ASN A 191 7.01 -18.39 -4.24
CA ASN A 191 6.10 -19.44 -3.83
C ASN A 191 6.72 -20.49 -2.89
N SER A 192 5.91 -21.44 -2.42
CA SER A 192 6.38 -22.61 -1.65
C SER A 192 7.20 -22.24 -0.40
N SER A 193 6.70 -21.27 0.37
CA SER A 193 7.34 -20.73 1.58
C SER A 193 8.76 -20.18 1.38
N SER A 194 9.13 -19.78 0.16
CA SER A 194 10.37 -19.06 -0.11
C SER A 194 10.36 -17.66 0.50
N ASP A 195 11.53 -17.12 0.82
CA ASP A 195 11.68 -15.72 1.22
C ASP A 195 12.59 -14.99 0.22
N LEU A 196 12.07 -14.00 -0.52
CA LEU A 196 12.91 -13.08 -1.30
C LEU A 196 13.30 -11.89 -0.42
N SER A 197 14.55 -11.86 0.03
CA SER A 197 15.06 -10.76 0.85
C SER A 197 15.67 -9.68 -0.04
N ILE A 198 15.10 -8.47 -0.03
CA ILE A 198 15.58 -7.33 -0.82
C ILE A 198 16.92 -6.83 -0.27
N GLY A 199 17.09 -6.80 1.06
CA GLY A 199 18.28 -6.25 1.69
C GLY A 199 18.46 -4.75 1.40
N ALA A 200 19.69 -4.25 1.44
CA ALA A 200 20.00 -2.84 1.14
C ALA A 200 20.10 -2.58 -0.38
N ASN A 201 19.06 -2.98 -1.13
CA ASN A 201 19.04 -2.94 -2.59
C ASN A 201 17.70 -2.42 -3.12
N LEU A 202 17.68 -2.13 -4.42
CA LEU A 202 16.47 -1.84 -5.18
C LEU A 202 15.96 -3.09 -5.92
N LEU A 203 14.70 -3.44 -5.69
CA LEU A 203 13.95 -4.39 -6.51
C LEU A 203 13.02 -3.59 -7.44
N THR A 204 13.21 -3.72 -8.75
CA THR A 204 12.27 -3.17 -9.74
C THR A 204 11.50 -4.30 -10.41
N VAL A 205 10.17 -4.23 -10.43
CA VAL A 205 9.31 -5.21 -11.11
C VAL A 205 8.47 -4.49 -12.15
N ASN A 206 8.75 -4.75 -13.43
CA ASN A 206 8.03 -4.17 -14.57
C ASN A 206 6.84 -5.02 -15.02
N GLY A 207 6.83 -6.28 -14.61
CA GLY A 207 5.86 -7.27 -15.05
C GLY A 207 4.91 -7.70 -13.93
N THR A 208 4.53 -8.96 -13.90
CA THR A 208 3.67 -9.49 -12.84
C THR A 208 4.43 -9.58 -11.51
N TYR A 209 3.70 -9.35 -10.41
CA TYR A 209 4.19 -9.57 -9.04
C TYR A 209 3.28 -10.62 -8.39
N SER A 210 3.81 -11.81 -8.12
CA SER A 210 3.04 -12.92 -7.58
C SER A 210 3.76 -13.53 -6.36
N VAL A 211 3.20 -13.32 -5.17
CA VAL A 211 3.66 -13.93 -3.92
C VAL A 211 2.55 -14.83 -3.40
N SER A 212 2.84 -16.12 -3.23
CA SER A 212 1.82 -17.14 -2.93
C SER A 212 2.38 -18.33 -2.14
N GLY A 213 1.54 -19.26 -1.71
CA GLY A 213 1.99 -20.51 -1.07
C GLY A 213 2.82 -20.28 0.20
N GLY A 214 2.51 -19.24 0.98
CA GLY A 214 3.23 -18.85 2.19
C GLY A 214 4.61 -18.24 1.95
N ALA A 215 4.96 -17.90 0.70
CA ALA A 215 6.18 -17.16 0.41
C ALA A 215 6.09 -15.72 0.90
N THR A 216 7.25 -15.10 1.11
CA THR A 216 7.39 -13.71 1.52
C THR A 216 8.33 -12.95 0.61
N VAL A 217 8.10 -11.65 0.51
CA VAL A 217 9.13 -10.68 0.13
C VAL A 217 9.48 -9.91 1.40
N THR A 218 10.75 -9.91 1.78
CA THR A 218 11.22 -9.25 3.00
C THR A 218 12.07 -8.05 2.63
N GLY A 219 11.65 -6.87 3.10
CA GLY A 219 12.38 -5.63 2.99
C GLY A 219 12.93 -5.16 4.34
N GLY A 220 13.04 -3.85 4.48
CA GLY A 220 13.52 -3.14 5.66
C GLY A 220 13.68 -1.65 5.35
N ALA A 221 14.11 -0.88 6.34
CA ALA A 221 14.33 0.57 6.22
C ALA A 221 15.49 0.97 5.29
N THR A 222 16.08 0.02 4.54
CA THR A 222 17.10 0.26 3.51
C THR A 222 16.73 -0.43 2.19
N SER A 223 15.55 -1.02 2.09
CA SER A 223 15.09 -1.78 0.92
C SER A 223 14.21 -0.92 0.06
N ASP A 224 14.55 -0.76 -1.21
CA ASP A 224 13.73 0.01 -2.14
C ASP A 224 12.94 -0.93 -3.05
N LEU A 225 11.69 -0.57 -3.33
CA LEU A 225 10.84 -1.32 -4.24
C LEU A 225 10.14 -0.38 -5.22
N THR A 226 10.32 -0.66 -6.50
CA THR A 226 9.55 -0.05 -7.58
C THR A 226 8.66 -1.09 -8.24
N LEU A 227 7.35 -0.88 -8.16
CA LEU A 227 6.36 -1.63 -8.91
C LEU A 227 5.96 -0.82 -10.14
N ASN A 228 6.46 -1.22 -11.29
CA ASN A 228 6.05 -0.76 -12.62
C ASN A 228 5.09 -1.78 -13.25
N GLY A 229 4.50 -1.51 -14.41
CA GLY A 229 3.73 -2.50 -15.19
C GLY A 229 2.20 -2.38 -15.12
N SER A 230 1.49 -3.45 -15.46
CA SER A 230 0.03 -3.50 -15.55
C SER A 230 -0.58 -4.74 -14.91
N GLY A 231 -1.85 -4.67 -14.54
CA GLY A 231 -2.60 -5.73 -13.87
C GLY A 231 -2.68 -5.52 -12.36
N ASP A 232 -3.80 -5.94 -11.77
CA ASP A 232 -4.07 -5.76 -10.35
C ASP A 232 -3.21 -6.70 -9.50
N ILE A 233 -2.82 -6.24 -8.30
CA ILE A 233 -2.19 -7.07 -7.28
C ILE A 233 -3.18 -7.12 -6.10
N ALA A 234 -3.83 -8.27 -5.91
CA ALA A 234 -4.91 -8.42 -4.94
C ALA A 234 -4.45 -8.51 -3.48
N SER A 235 -3.22 -8.99 -3.24
CA SER A 235 -2.59 -9.07 -1.91
C SER A 235 -1.11 -8.72 -2.04
N PHE A 236 -0.80 -7.44 -1.85
CA PHE A 236 0.57 -6.94 -1.84
C PHE A 236 1.11 -6.95 -0.41
N GLU A 237 2.22 -7.65 -0.22
CA GLU A 237 2.84 -7.85 1.08
C GLU A 237 4.36 -7.72 0.94
N VAL A 238 4.96 -6.91 1.82
CA VAL A 238 6.40 -6.85 2.06
C VAL A 238 6.62 -6.83 3.57
N THR A 239 7.23 -7.87 4.11
CA THR A 239 7.53 -7.98 5.54
C THR A 239 8.72 -7.08 5.88
N GLY A 240 8.68 -6.40 7.03
CA GLY A 240 9.78 -5.56 7.51
C GLY A 240 9.77 -4.12 6.98
N GLY A 241 8.89 -3.80 6.02
CA GLY A 241 8.77 -2.47 5.44
C GLY A 241 9.75 -2.18 4.30
N LEU A 242 9.83 -0.92 3.91
CA LEU A 242 10.65 -0.41 2.81
C LEU A 242 11.30 0.91 3.23
N SER A 243 12.41 1.26 2.58
CA SER A 243 13.00 2.60 2.56
C SER A 243 12.18 3.47 1.63
N ASP A 244 12.33 3.27 0.32
CA ASP A 244 11.50 3.89 -0.71
C ASP A 244 10.51 2.90 -1.33
N PHE A 245 9.28 3.36 -1.55
CA PHE A 245 8.26 2.64 -2.30
C PHE A 245 7.71 3.51 -3.44
N ILE A 246 7.90 3.02 -4.67
CA ILE A 246 7.37 3.64 -5.88
C ILE A 246 6.32 2.72 -6.51
N LEU A 247 5.09 3.22 -6.59
CA LEU A 247 4.01 2.60 -7.35
C LEU A 247 3.82 3.36 -8.68
N ASN A 248 4.08 2.67 -9.78
CA ASN A 248 3.94 3.18 -11.14
C ASN A 248 3.26 2.13 -12.02
N ARG A 249 2.04 1.74 -11.64
CA ARG A 249 1.22 0.76 -12.37
C ARG A 249 -0.13 1.37 -12.67
N SER A 250 -0.72 1.13 -13.83
CA SER A 250 -2.04 1.69 -14.17
C SER A 250 -3.21 1.16 -13.33
N ASN A 251 -2.97 0.09 -12.58
CA ASN A 251 -3.96 -0.78 -11.96
C ASN A 251 -4.04 -0.59 -10.43
N VAL A 252 -4.85 -1.41 -9.77
CA VAL A 252 -4.98 -1.40 -8.31
C VAL A 252 -3.96 -2.35 -7.69
N VAL A 253 -3.20 -1.85 -6.72
CA VAL A 253 -2.38 -2.65 -5.80
C VAL A 253 -3.05 -2.59 -4.44
N THR A 254 -3.50 -3.73 -3.93
CA THR A 254 -4.20 -3.84 -2.66
C THR A 254 -3.27 -4.40 -1.60
N LEU A 255 -3.10 -3.70 -0.48
CA LEU A 255 -2.31 -4.21 0.65
C LEU A 255 -2.97 -5.47 1.24
N GLY A 256 -2.18 -6.54 1.35
CA GLY A 256 -2.53 -7.77 2.06
C GLY A 256 -2.16 -7.76 3.55
N ALA A 257 -1.18 -6.91 3.91
CA ALA A 257 -0.67 -6.74 5.27
C ALA A 257 -0.25 -5.28 5.50
N ASP A 258 0.14 -4.97 6.74
CA ASP A 258 0.67 -3.66 7.09
C ASP A 258 1.97 -3.35 6.33
N LEU A 259 2.13 -2.10 5.91
CA LEU A 259 3.33 -1.62 5.24
C LEU A 259 3.86 -0.37 5.95
N THR A 260 5.15 -0.37 6.25
CA THR A 260 5.87 0.83 6.70
C THR A 260 6.85 1.26 5.62
N VAL A 261 6.81 2.54 5.25
CA VAL A 261 7.76 3.18 4.33
C VAL A 261 8.55 4.22 5.11
N ALA A 262 9.85 4.01 5.24
CA ALA A 262 10.73 4.80 6.09
C ALA A 262 10.99 6.20 5.50
N ASP A 263 11.27 6.25 4.20
CA ASP A 263 11.71 7.44 3.49
C ASP A 263 10.67 7.89 2.46
N GLY A 264 10.84 7.58 1.18
CA GLY A 264 10.00 8.08 0.10
C GLY A 264 8.82 7.17 -0.25
N PHE A 265 7.60 7.69 -0.15
CA PHE A 265 6.40 7.08 -0.71
C PHE A 265 5.92 7.85 -1.93
N THR A 266 5.91 7.20 -3.09
CA THR A 266 5.54 7.82 -4.37
C THR A 266 4.53 6.96 -5.12
N ILE A 267 3.39 7.54 -5.52
CA ILE A 267 2.48 6.93 -6.50
C ILE A 267 2.52 7.77 -7.78
N THR A 268 3.22 7.29 -8.80
CA THR A 268 3.28 7.95 -10.11
C THR A 268 2.04 7.66 -10.95
N ALA A 269 1.48 6.45 -10.82
CA ALA A 269 0.27 6.03 -11.53
C ALA A 269 -0.49 4.94 -10.74
N GLY A 270 -1.77 4.80 -11.03
CA GLY A 270 -2.64 3.76 -10.48
C GLY A 270 -3.24 4.08 -9.12
N THR A 271 -3.67 3.02 -8.43
CA THR A 271 -4.27 3.12 -7.10
C THR A 271 -3.55 2.19 -6.13
N LEU A 272 -3.09 2.72 -5.00
CA LEU A 272 -2.79 1.90 -3.83
C LEU A 272 -4.05 1.82 -2.95
N ALA A 273 -4.59 0.62 -2.79
CA ALA A 273 -5.71 0.34 -1.90
C ALA A 273 -5.16 -0.22 -0.57
N VAL A 274 -5.26 0.55 0.49
CA VAL A 274 -4.81 0.17 1.84
C VAL A 274 -5.67 -0.95 2.43
N ASN A 275 -6.89 -1.14 1.89
CA ASN A 275 -7.84 -2.13 2.37
C ASN A 275 -8.08 -1.96 3.89
N THR A 276 -8.00 -3.03 4.68
CA THR A 276 -8.12 -3.02 6.14
C THR A 276 -6.76 -2.94 6.86
N SER A 277 -5.66 -2.81 6.12
CA SER A 277 -4.30 -2.78 6.66
C SER A 277 -3.91 -1.38 7.14
N THR A 278 -2.72 -1.28 7.73
CA THR A 278 -2.09 -0.02 8.10
C THR A 278 -0.95 0.32 7.14
N LEU A 279 -1.04 1.50 6.53
CA LEU A 279 0.07 2.12 5.80
C LEU A 279 0.70 3.20 6.68
N THR A 280 1.95 2.99 7.10
CA THR A 280 2.74 3.96 7.88
C THR A 280 3.77 4.64 6.99
N LEU A 281 3.71 5.98 6.91
CA LEU A 281 4.54 6.82 6.06
C LEU A 281 5.44 7.69 6.93
N ASN A 282 6.71 7.32 7.08
CA ASN A 282 7.66 8.01 7.96
C ASN A 282 8.45 9.13 7.27
N GLY A 283 8.42 9.24 5.93
CA GLY A 283 9.15 10.26 5.21
C GLY A 283 8.31 11.03 4.19
N ALA A 284 8.90 11.34 3.03
CA ALA A 284 8.29 12.20 2.01
C ALA A 284 7.15 11.47 1.28
N VAL A 285 6.08 12.20 0.96
CA VAL A 285 4.90 11.67 0.27
C VAL A 285 4.64 12.49 -0.98
N THR A 286 4.57 11.81 -2.13
CA THR A 286 4.19 12.43 -3.41
C THR A 286 3.23 11.51 -4.18
N SER A 287 2.28 12.08 -4.91
CA SER A 287 1.35 11.30 -5.72
C SER A 287 0.86 12.06 -6.94
N SER A 288 0.80 11.36 -8.06
CA SER A 288 -0.01 11.67 -9.24
C SER A 288 -1.08 10.60 -9.50
N GLY A 289 -1.07 9.49 -8.75
CA GLY A 289 -2.14 8.49 -8.71
C GLY A 289 -3.06 8.65 -7.49
N THR A 290 -3.73 7.58 -7.13
CA THR A 290 -4.77 7.56 -6.09
C THR A 290 -4.35 6.69 -4.90
N LEU A 291 -4.71 7.14 -3.69
CA LEU A 291 -4.68 6.33 -2.47
C LEU A 291 -6.13 6.10 -2.02
N THR A 292 -6.50 4.85 -1.72
CA THR A 292 -7.81 4.52 -1.14
C THR A 292 -7.65 3.67 0.10
N SER A 293 -8.64 3.69 0.97
CA SER A 293 -8.65 2.93 2.22
C SER A 293 -10.07 2.45 2.52
N ALA A 294 -10.21 1.20 2.99
CA ALA A 294 -11.50 0.75 3.51
C ALA A 294 -11.76 1.41 4.87
N ALA A 295 -13.02 1.43 5.34
CA ALA A 295 -13.41 2.12 6.59
C ALA A 295 -12.56 1.75 7.82
N THR A 296 -12.02 0.54 7.88
CA THR A 296 -11.16 0.05 8.97
C THR A 296 -9.66 0.11 8.68
N GLY A 297 -9.24 0.41 7.45
CA GLY A 297 -7.84 0.63 7.12
C GLY A 297 -7.32 1.92 7.72
N THR A 298 -6.01 2.00 7.93
CA THR A 298 -5.36 3.18 8.54
C THR A 298 -4.25 3.70 7.64
N VAL A 299 -4.24 5.01 7.41
CA VAL A 299 -3.08 5.70 6.87
C VAL A 299 -2.49 6.59 7.95
N ASN A 300 -1.24 6.31 8.30
CA ASN A 300 -0.50 7.00 9.33
C ASN A 300 0.62 7.85 8.70
N TYR A 301 0.39 9.16 8.62
CA TYR A 301 1.39 10.15 8.24
C TYR A 301 2.30 10.44 9.44
N ASN A 302 3.32 9.61 9.59
CA ASN A 302 4.12 9.49 10.80
C ASN A 302 5.50 10.15 10.72
N LYS A 303 5.75 11.04 9.75
CA LYS A 303 7.03 11.75 9.69
C LYS A 303 7.28 12.49 11.01
N GLY A 304 8.38 12.15 11.66
CA GLY A 304 8.78 12.64 12.99
C GLY A 304 9.60 13.94 12.96
N THR A 305 9.69 14.57 11.79
CA THR A 305 10.48 15.76 11.50
C THR A 305 9.79 16.58 10.42
N ASP A 306 10.25 17.81 10.19
CA ASP A 306 9.82 18.69 9.11
C ASP A 306 8.30 18.69 8.83
N VAL A 307 7.92 19.14 7.64
CA VAL A 307 6.56 19.05 7.14
C VAL A 307 6.41 17.78 6.29
N GLN A 308 5.24 17.15 6.35
CA GLN A 308 4.86 16.02 5.49
C GLN A 308 3.61 16.36 4.67
N ASN A 309 3.64 16.08 3.38
CA ASN A 309 2.48 16.25 2.52
C ASN A 309 1.44 15.15 2.79
N VAL A 310 0.17 15.54 2.77
CA VAL A 310 -0.97 14.63 2.86
C VAL A 310 -1.65 14.58 1.50
N LEU A 311 -2.04 13.38 1.06
CA LEU A 311 -2.74 13.19 -0.20
C LEU A 311 -4.23 13.52 -0.08
N ALA A 312 -4.81 14.07 -1.15
CA ALA A 312 -6.26 14.19 -1.28
C ALA A 312 -6.81 12.79 -1.58
N ALA A 313 -7.46 12.19 -0.60
CA ALA A 313 -7.89 10.79 -0.64
C ALA A 313 -9.06 10.54 0.31
N SER A 314 -9.69 9.39 0.14
CA SER A 314 -10.68 8.85 1.07
C SER A 314 -10.00 7.86 2.01
N TYR A 315 -9.97 8.23 3.28
CA TYR A 315 -9.37 7.46 4.37
C TYR A 315 -10.45 6.71 5.15
N GLY A 316 -10.17 5.47 5.53
CA GLY A 316 -10.86 4.83 6.65
C GLY A 316 -10.49 5.58 7.91
N ASN A 317 -9.31 5.29 8.45
CA ASN A 317 -8.71 6.03 9.55
C ASN A 317 -7.52 6.85 9.03
N LEU A 318 -7.40 8.07 9.54
CA LEU A 318 -6.30 8.99 9.24
C LEU A 318 -5.61 9.37 10.55
N THR A 319 -4.30 9.13 10.62
CA THR A 319 -3.48 9.50 11.78
C THR A 319 -2.33 10.38 11.33
N PHE A 320 -2.11 11.47 12.05
CA PHE A 320 -0.93 12.31 11.93
C PHE A 320 -0.04 12.13 13.17
N SER A 321 1.27 12.17 12.97
CA SER A 321 2.22 12.47 14.04
C SER A 321 2.01 13.89 14.58
N SER A 322 2.64 14.22 15.70
CA SER A 322 2.61 15.57 16.30
C SER A 322 3.42 16.64 15.55
N PHE A 323 3.79 16.38 14.29
CA PHE A 323 4.56 17.29 13.43
C PHE A 323 3.68 17.85 12.31
N ALA A 324 4.09 19.01 11.79
CA ALA A 324 3.32 19.75 10.82
C ALA A 324 3.03 18.93 9.54
N LYS A 325 1.85 19.13 8.98
CA LYS A 325 1.40 18.53 7.72
C LYS A 325 1.04 19.63 6.74
N THR A 326 1.28 19.39 5.46
CA THR A 326 0.71 20.20 4.37
C THR A 326 -0.46 19.43 3.79
N LEU A 327 -1.66 19.96 4.01
CA LEU A 327 -2.88 19.40 3.49
C LEU A 327 -3.02 19.77 2.01
N PRO A 328 -3.66 18.92 1.20
CA PRO A 328 -3.81 19.15 -0.23
C PRO A 328 -4.88 20.22 -0.48
N ALA A 329 -4.77 20.96 -1.58
CA ALA A 329 -5.93 21.65 -2.12
C ALA A 329 -6.95 20.59 -2.60
N GLY A 330 -8.20 20.70 -2.13
CA GLY A 330 -9.24 19.68 -2.36
C GLY A 330 -9.70 18.98 -1.09
N THR A 331 -10.35 17.82 -1.24
CA THR A 331 -11.03 17.15 -0.13
C THR A 331 -10.20 16.03 0.49
N VAL A 332 -10.13 16.03 1.81
CA VAL A 332 -9.67 14.91 2.65
C VAL A 332 -10.88 14.31 3.32
N THR A 333 -11.29 13.12 2.87
CA THR A 333 -12.45 12.42 3.43
C THR A 333 -12.00 11.42 4.49
N VAL A 334 -12.66 11.39 5.63
CA VAL A 334 -12.41 10.41 6.70
C VAL A 334 -13.71 9.72 7.07
N ALA A 335 -13.80 8.41 6.88
CA ALA A 335 -14.98 7.61 7.21
C ALA A 335 -14.96 7.04 8.64
N GLY A 336 -13.76 6.81 9.19
CA GLY A 336 -13.47 6.27 10.50
C GLY A 336 -12.89 7.32 11.44
N THR A 337 -11.76 7.04 12.09
CA THR A 337 -11.16 7.95 13.09
C THR A 337 -10.16 8.91 12.43
N PHE A 338 -10.24 10.19 12.77
CA PHE A 338 -9.15 11.15 12.53
C PHE A 338 -8.40 11.44 13.83
N THR A 339 -7.09 11.19 13.84
CA THR A 339 -6.19 11.54 14.94
C THR A 339 -5.20 12.60 14.45
N PRO A 340 -5.45 13.90 14.72
CA PRO A 340 -4.70 15.02 14.12
C PRO A 340 -3.26 15.20 14.64
N GLY A 341 -2.89 14.53 15.74
CA GLY A 341 -1.66 14.84 16.46
C GLY A 341 -1.71 16.18 17.19
N ALA A 342 -0.62 16.57 17.86
CA ALA A 342 -0.58 17.78 18.68
C ALA A 342 -0.07 19.05 17.95
N SER A 343 0.21 18.98 16.64
CA SER A 343 0.70 20.15 15.90
C SER A 343 -0.41 21.18 15.69
N ALA A 344 -0.08 22.46 15.84
CA ALA A 344 -0.96 23.59 15.57
C ALA A 344 -0.47 24.43 14.37
N THR A 345 0.40 23.86 13.53
CA THR A 345 1.08 24.56 12.43
C THR A 345 0.93 23.82 11.10
N HIS A 346 -0.17 23.10 10.93
CA HIS A 346 -0.50 22.49 9.64
C HIS A 346 -0.79 23.59 8.61
N THR A 347 -0.36 23.38 7.36
CA THR A 347 -0.78 24.21 6.23
C THR A 347 -2.09 23.67 5.69
N ILE A 348 -3.17 24.44 5.80
CA ILE A 348 -4.56 24.02 5.51
C ILE A 348 -5.19 24.75 4.32
N THR A 349 -4.44 25.60 3.63
CA THR A 349 -5.01 26.49 2.60
C THR A 349 -5.70 25.71 1.48
N GLY A 350 -6.99 25.99 1.26
CA GLY A 350 -7.76 25.45 0.14
C GLY A 350 -8.22 23.99 0.31
N ASN A 351 -8.05 23.41 1.50
CA ASN A 351 -8.53 22.05 1.77
C ASN A 351 -9.95 22.05 2.37
N THR A 352 -10.68 20.96 2.14
CA THR A 352 -11.92 20.62 2.86
C THR A 352 -11.70 19.31 3.60
N PHE A 353 -11.98 19.27 4.89
CA PHE A 353 -12.12 18.00 5.62
C PHE A 353 -13.58 17.56 5.56
N ASP A 354 -13.82 16.31 5.16
CA ASP A 354 -15.16 15.73 5.09
C ASP A 354 -15.26 14.47 5.96
N PHE A 355 -16.05 14.55 7.01
CA PHE A 355 -16.30 13.45 7.95
C PHE A 355 -17.56 12.67 7.52
N THR A 356 -17.36 11.50 6.89
CA THR A 356 -18.43 10.73 6.20
C THR A 356 -18.96 9.53 6.98
N GLY A 357 -18.39 9.19 8.14
CA GLY A 357 -18.83 8.05 8.95
C GLY A 357 -20.30 8.15 9.39
N ALA A 358 -20.90 7.11 9.96
CA ALA A 358 -22.20 7.29 10.62
C ALA A 358 -21.98 8.03 11.95
N THR A 359 -21.76 7.30 13.04
CA THR A 359 -21.32 7.90 14.30
C THR A 359 -19.82 8.16 14.26
N GLN A 360 -19.42 9.41 14.45
CA GLN A 360 -18.02 9.79 14.30
C GLN A 360 -17.63 10.96 15.20
N ASN A 361 -16.43 10.91 15.73
CA ASN A 361 -15.87 12.04 16.47
C ASN A 361 -15.23 13.05 15.50
N VAL A 362 -15.48 14.33 15.75
CA VAL A 362 -14.86 15.45 15.03
C VAL A 362 -13.90 16.14 16.00
N PRO A 363 -12.58 15.95 15.86
CA PRO A 363 -11.62 16.55 16.77
C PRO A 363 -11.42 18.04 16.51
N SER A 364 -10.90 18.76 17.51
CA SER A 364 -10.26 20.06 17.28
C SER A 364 -9.04 19.87 16.38
N PHE A 365 -8.76 20.82 15.49
CA PHE A 365 -7.66 20.72 14.54
C PHE A 365 -6.91 22.05 14.42
N ASN A 366 -5.59 22.00 14.23
CA ASN A 366 -4.74 23.13 13.91
C ASN A 366 -4.81 24.36 14.86
N GLY A 367 -5.00 24.12 16.16
CA GLY A 367 -5.06 25.17 17.17
C GLY A 367 -6.11 26.24 16.84
N ALA A 368 -5.71 27.52 16.92
CA ALA A 368 -6.59 28.67 16.73
C ALA A 368 -6.91 29.01 15.25
N THR A 369 -6.57 28.12 14.31
CA THR A 369 -6.93 28.28 12.89
C THR A 369 -7.89 27.22 12.42
N GLY A 370 -8.03 26.12 13.18
CA GLY A 370 -9.08 25.17 12.91
C GLY A 370 -8.94 24.40 11.58
N TYR A 371 -10.10 24.09 11.02
CA TYR A 371 -10.26 23.60 9.67
C TYR A 371 -10.28 24.76 8.67
N ASN A 372 -9.80 24.54 7.45
CA ASN A 372 -9.99 25.51 6.38
C ASN A 372 -11.45 25.49 5.91
N ASN A 373 -11.93 24.37 5.37
CA ASN A 373 -13.35 24.08 5.26
C ASN A 373 -13.66 22.79 6.01
N LEU A 374 -14.86 22.69 6.58
CA LEU A 374 -15.35 21.50 7.25
C LEU A 374 -16.71 21.10 6.68
N THR A 375 -16.80 19.88 6.18
CA THR A 375 -18.03 19.22 5.78
C THR A 375 -18.29 18.03 6.69
N LEU A 376 -19.53 17.89 7.12
CA LEU A 376 -20.02 16.72 7.85
C LEU A 376 -21.06 16.05 6.97
N SER A 377 -20.68 14.99 6.28
CA SER A 377 -21.57 14.26 5.38
C SER A 377 -21.77 12.81 5.83
N GLY A 378 -22.37 11.99 4.95
CA GLY A 378 -22.83 10.64 5.25
C GLY A 378 -24.31 10.59 5.61
N ALA A 379 -24.88 9.39 5.69
CA ALA A 379 -26.29 9.20 6.00
C ALA A 379 -26.68 9.85 7.35
N ALA A 380 -27.98 10.04 7.59
CA ALA A 380 -28.50 10.62 8.83
C ALA A 380 -27.84 9.97 10.06
N SER A 381 -27.06 10.77 10.79
CA SER A 381 -26.12 10.28 11.80
C SER A 381 -25.71 11.37 12.78
N THR A 382 -25.00 10.99 13.85
CA THR A 382 -24.50 11.93 14.86
C THR A 382 -22.98 12.04 14.80
N LYS A 383 -22.51 13.27 14.61
CA LYS A 383 -21.10 13.67 14.72
C LYS A 383 -20.91 14.34 16.07
N THR A 384 -19.90 13.93 16.84
CA THR A 384 -19.65 14.51 18.16
C THR A 384 -18.35 15.28 18.14
N ALA A 385 -18.41 16.58 18.41
CA ALA A 385 -17.21 17.40 18.61
C ALA A 385 -16.48 16.93 19.88
N THR A 386 -15.21 16.56 19.77
CA THR A 386 -14.39 16.18 20.94
C THR A 386 -13.53 17.32 21.48
N GLY A 387 -13.62 18.49 20.86
CA GLY A 387 -13.01 19.74 21.29
C GLY A 387 -13.66 20.93 20.58
N ASN A 388 -13.15 22.13 20.83
CA ASN A 388 -13.59 23.33 20.12
C ASN A 388 -13.34 23.18 18.62
N LEU A 389 -14.33 23.59 17.82
CA LEU A 389 -14.24 23.60 16.37
C LEU A 389 -14.11 25.04 15.89
N GLU A 390 -13.01 25.30 15.20
CA GLU A 390 -12.75 26.55 14.50
C GLU A 390 -12.69 26.25 13.01
N ILE A 391 -13.30 27.10 12.19
CA ILE A 391 -13.44 26.88 10.75
C ILE A 391 -13.23 28.24 10.05
N ALA A 392 -12.08 28.40 9.38
CA ALA A 392 -11.70 29.66 8.74
C ALA A 392 -12.51 29.96 7.46
N GLY A 393 -13.05 28.92 6.83
CA GLY A 393 -13.81 28.99 5.58
C GLY A 393 -15.20 28.41 5.75
N ASN A 394 -15.62 27.58 4.81
CA ASN A 394 -16.98 27.10 4.71
C ASN A 394 -17.24 25.95 5.68
N PHE A 395 -18.36 26.04 6.39
CA PHE A 395 -18.92 24.96 7.18
C PHE A 395 -20.21 24.44 6.52
N ASP A 396 -20.29 23.12 6.34
CA ASP A 396 -21.45 22.43 5.78
C ASP A 396 -21.79 21.21 6.64
N ASN A 397 -22.91 21.29 7.36
CA ASN A 397 -23.47 20.18 8.14
C ASN A 397 -24.58 19.51 7.33
N GLY A 398 -24.29 18.37 6.71
CA GLY A 398 -25.19 17.62 5.81
C GLY A 398 -24.53 17.27 4.48
N GLY A 399 -23.51 18.02 4.07
CA GLY A 399 -22.87 17.90 2.76
C GLY A 399 -23.82 18.35 1.64
N GLY A 400 -23.36 18.32 0.38
CA GLY A 400 -24.19 18.72 -0.76
C GLY A 400 -25.46 17.88 -1.01
N SER A 401 -25.71 16.84 -0.22
CA SER A 401 -26.96 16.06 -0.23
C SER A 401 -27.95 16.49 0.86
N ASP A 402 -27.58 17.46 1.71
CA ASP A 402 -28.36 17.89 2.88
C ASP A 402 -28.84 16.70 3.72
N ASN A 403 -27.94 15.74 3.96
CA ASN A 403 -28.28 14.59 4.78
C ASN A 403 -28.56 15.08 6.20
N ALA A 404 -29.59 14.54 6.87
CA ALA A 404 -30.00 14.94 8.22
C ALA A 404 -28.96 14.57 9.31
N VAL A 405 -27.80 15.23 9.26
CA VAL A 405 -26.67 15.04 10.18
C VAL A 405 -26.92 15.86 11.44
N THR A 406 -26.62 15.28 12.60
CA THR A 406 -26.57 15.99 13.87
C THR A 406 -25.13 16.23 14.27
N LEU A 407 -24.70 17.49 14.31
CA LEU A 407 -23.45 17.87 14.98
C LEU A 407 -23.74 18.16 16.46
N ASP A 408 -23.31 17.28 17.35
CA ASP A 408 -23.33 17.47 18.79
C ASP A 408 -22.06 18.18 19.25
N MET A 409 -22.18 19.46 19.60
CA MET A 409 -21.09 20.28 20.12
C MET A 409 -20.84 20.05 21.62
N GLY A 410 -21.81 19.49 22.35
CA GLY A 410 -21.76 19.42 23.81
C GLY A 410 -21.44 20.80 24.42
N LEU A 411 -20.37 20.85 25.21
CA LEU A 411 -19.88 22.08 25.86
C LEU A 411 -18.88 22.88 25.00
N ASN A 412 -18.44 22.34 23.87
CA ASN A 412 -17.39 22.93 23.04
C ASN A 412 -17.91 24.12 22.22
N THR A 413 -17.03 25.04 21.84
CA THR A 413 -17.38 26.20 21.00
C THR A 413 -17.31 25.85 19.51
N LEU A 414 -18.18 26.48 18.72
CA LEU A 414 -18.14 26.47 17.26
C LEU A 414 -17.88 27.90 16.76
N VAL A 415 -16.81 28.10 16.01
CA VAL A 415 -16.44 29.38 15.38
C VAL A 415 -16.29 29.16 13.88
N ILE A 416 -16.99 29.97 13.08
CA ILE A 416 -17.02 29.87 11.62
C ILE A 416 -16.88 31.28 11.04
N ASP A 417 -15.83 31.50 10.26
CA ASP A 417 -15.55 32.79 9.60
C ASP A 417 -16.14 32.87 8.19
N GLY A 418 -16.30 31.73 7.51
CA GLY A 418 -16.86 31.66 6.15
C GLY A 418 -18.36 31.35 6.10
N THR A 419 -18.80 30.69 5.03
CA THR A 419 -20.22 30.37 4.84
C THR A 419 -20.70 29.31 5.81
N ARG A 420 -21.99 29.35 6.13
CA ARG A 420 -22.64 28.46 7.09
C ARG A 420 -23.79 27.74 6.41
N ASP A 421 -23.69 26.43 6.31
CA ASP A 421 -24.79 25.58 5.87
C ASP A 421 -25.10 24.51 6.92
N ASN A 422 -26.39 24.37 7.19
CA ASN A 422 -26.98 23.40 8.10
C ASN A 422 -28.31 22.89 7.51
N THR A 423 -28.54 23.05 6.21
CA THR A 423 -29.80 22.70 5.55
C THR A 423 -30.17 21.24 5.83
N ALA A 424 -31.43 21.03 6.24
CA ALA A 424 -31.98 19.74 6.68
C ALA A 424 -31.23 19.02 7.83
N SER A 425 -30.25 19.66 8.46
CA SER A 425 -29.42 19.12 9.53
C SER A 425 -29.70 19.76 10.88
N THR A 426 -29.08 19.21 11.93
CA THR A 426 -29.18 19.70 13.31
C THR A 426 -27.80 20.03 13.87
N ILE A 427 -27.68 21.16 14.56
CA ILE A 427 -26.53 21.45 15.44
C ILE A 427 -27.06 21.56 16.86
N LYS A 428 -26.46 20.78 17.76
CA LYS A 428 -26.85 20.67 19.15
C LYS A 428 -25.80 21.27 20.07
N PHE A 429 -26.24 22.19 20.94
CA PHE A 429 -25.41 22.87 21.93
C PHE A 429 -25.87 22.50 23.35
N ALA A 430 -24.91 22.40 24.27
CA ALA A 430 -25.17 22.19 25.69
C ALA A 430 -24.34 23.11 26.62
N GLY A 431 -23.47 23.97 26.06
CA GLY A 431 -22.62 24.88 26.80
C GLY A 431 -23.29 26.22 27.12
N ALA A 432 -22.75 26.96 28.10
CA ALA A 432 -23.41 28.15 28.64
C ALA A 432 -23.59 29.27 27.61
N SER A 433 -22.63 29.41 26.69
CA SER A 433 -22.61 30.47 25.67
C SER A 433 -21.95 29.99 24.38
N ASN A 434 -22.14 28.72 24.00
CA ASN A 434 -21.51 28.13 22.79
C ASN A 434 -22.43 28.07 21.57
N GLY A 435 -23.71 28.44 21.72
CA GLY A 435 -24.66 28.46 20.61
C GLY A 435 -24.30 29.50 19.54
N GLN A 436 -24.72 29.21 18.32
CA GLN A 436 -24.52 30.06 17.14
C GLN A 436 -25.87 30.24 16.42
N LEU A 437 -26.03 31.38 15.73
CA LEU A 437 -27.19 31.62 14.87
C LEU A 437 -26.98 30.94 13.51
N PHE A 438 -27.99 30.20 13.05
CA PHE A 438 -28.06 29.64 11.70
C PHE A 438 -29.46 29.90 11.11
N THR A 439 -29.48 30.37 9.87
CA THR A 439 -30.71 30.64 9.09
C THR A 439 -31.16 29.43 8.28
N THR A 440 -30.53 28.27 8.46
CA THR A 440 -30.89 26.98 7.84
C THR A 440 -30.84 25.86 8.88
N GLY A 441 -31.62 24.79 8.62
CA GLY A 441 -31.69 23.62 9.49
C GLY A 441 -32.26 23.89 10.88
N THR A 442 -31.88 23.02 11.81
CA THR A 442 -32.28 23.04 13.22
C THR A 442 -31.10 23.41 14.10
N ILE A 443 -31.32 24.34 15.03
CA ILE A 443 -30.43 24.61 16.15
C ILE A 443 -31.13 24.17 17.44
N GLU A 444 -30.49 23.26 18.15
CA GLU A 444 -30.99 22.64 19.37
C GLU A 444 -30.17 23.11 20.58
N TYR A 445 -30.83 23.73 21.57
CA TYR A 445 -30.22 23.98 22.88
C TYR A 445 -30.68 22.92 23.90
N SER A 446 -29.75 22.09 24.35
CA SER A 446 -30.04 20.82 25.03
C SER A 446 -29.42 20.64 26.43
N GLY A 447 -28.41 21.45 26.75
CA GLY A 447 -27.74 21.45 28.05
C GLY A 447 -28.63 21.82 29.24
N THR A 448 -28.27 21.27 30.40
CA THR A 448 -28.95 21.41 31.70
C THR A 448 -28.60 22.68 32.47
N ILE A 449 -27.51 23.34 32.08
CA ILE A 449 -27.08 24.63 32.61
C ILE A 449 -27.88 25.77 31.96
N THR A 450 -27.74 26.98 32.51
CA THR A 450 -28.20 28.19 31.82
C THR A 450 -27.43 28.34 30.51
N GLN A 451 -28.15 28.26 29.40
CA GLN A 451 -27.60 28.49 28.07
C GLN A 451 -28.08 29.83 27.55
N THR A 452 -27.17 30.61 26.97
CA THR A 452 -27.47 31.85 26.26
C THR A 452 -27.82 31.49 24.82
N ILE A 453 -29.01 31.87 24.38
CA ILE A 453 -29.44 31.74 22.99
C ILE A 453 -28.76 32.86 22.18
N ALA A 454 -28.11 32.50 21.08
CA ALA A 454 -27.45 33.48 20.23
C ALA A 454 -28.52 34.30 19.49
N GLY A 455 -28.42 35.62 19.52
CA GLY A 455 -29.35 36.49 18.81
C GLY A 455 -28.71 37.22 17.64
N GLY A 456 -29.41 38.24 17.18
CA GLY A 456 -29.02 39.05 16.02
C GLY A 456 -29.68 38.63 14.70
N GLY A 457 -30.71 37.79 14.74
CA GLY A 457 -31.48 37.38 13.57
C GLY A 457 -32.43 36.22 13.82
N ASP A 458 -32.90 35.60 12.73
CA ASP A 458 -33.90 34.53 12.74
C ASP A 458 -33.28 33.14 12.55
N TYR A 459 -33.61 32.22 13.46
CA TYR A 459 -33.38 30.80 13.27
C TYR A 459 -34.36 30.23 12.25
N ASN A 460 -33.91 29.29 11.42
CA ASN A 460 -34.85 28.50 10.61
C ASN A 460 -35.71 27.60 11.50
N ILE A 461 -35.08 26.70 12.25
CA ILE A 461 -35.74 25.92 13.30
C ILE A 461 -34.96 26.09 14.61
N LEU A 462 -35.58 26.67 15.63
CA LEU A 462 -35.08 26.72 17.00
C LEU A 462 -35.81 25.68 17.85
N THR A 463 -35.05 24.80 18.51
CA THR A 463 -35.60 23.74 19.37
C THR A 463 -34.92 23.74 20.74
N PHE A 464 -35.70 23.44 21.78
CA PHE A 464 -35.20 23.23 23.14
C PHE A 464 -35.43 21.80 23.58
N THR A 465 -34.40 21.17 24.13
CA THR A 465 -34.47 19.84 24.75
C THR A 465 -33.70 19.83 26.08
N GLY A 466 -33.73 18.69 26.78
CA GLY A 466 -33.11 18.56 28.09
C GLY A 466 -33.86 19.35 29.16
N THR A 467 -33.14 20.05 30.03
CA THR A 467 -33.70 20.82 31.16
C THR A 467 -32.94 22.14 31.34
N GLY A 468 -33.35 22.96 32.31
CA GLY A 468 -32.62 24.16 32.72
C GLY A 468 -33.01 25.40 31.93
N ILE A 469 -32.26 26.49 32.12
CA ILE A 469 -32.61 27.81 31.60
C ILE A 469 -32.07 28.00 30.17
N LYS A 470 -32.89 28.57 29.29
CA LYS A 470 -32.55 29.00 27.94
C LYS A 470 -32.82 30.50 27.89
N SER A 471 -31.77 31.31 27.84
CA SER A 471 -31.82 32.74 28.13
C SER A 471 -31.54 33.56 26.87
N ILE A 472 -32.44 34.49 26.56
CA ILE A 472 -32.21 35.57 25.60
C ILE A 472 -31.66 36.75 26.40
N ALA A 473 -30.42 37.14 26.10
CA ALA A 473 -29.72 38.19 26.81
C ALA A 473 -30.38 39.58 26.61
N ALA A 474 -30.05 40.53 27.48
CA ALA A 474 -30.51 41.91 27.34
C ALA A 474 -30.07 42.50 25.99
N ALA A 475 -30.87 43.42 25.44
CA ALA A 475 -30.64 44.09 24.15
C ALA A 475 -30.40 43.12 22.97
N THR A 476 -30.95 41.91 23.04
CA THR A 476 -30.79 40.87 22.04
C THR A 476 -32.14 40.49 21.46
N THR A 477 -32.24 40.45 20.12
CA THR A 477 -33.39 39.90 19.41
C THR A 477 -33.07 38.50 18.92
N VAL A 478 -33.97 37.56 19.19
CA VAL A 478 -33.95 36.20 18.64
C VAL A 478 -35.25 36.00 17.89
N GLY A 479 -35.19 35.67 16.61
CA GLY A 479 -36.37 35.25 15.87
C GLY A 479 -36.33 33.77 15.49
N THR A 480 -37.47 33.21 15.15
CA THR A 480 -37.54 31.87 14.58
C THR A 480 -38.71 31.67 13.64
N ASN A 481 -38.50 30.83 12.61
CA ASN A 481 -39.47 30.54 11.54
C ASN A 481 -40.25 29.23 11.76
N ASN A 482 -40.16 28.64 12.96
CA ASN A 482 -40.93 27.46 13.35
C ASN A 482 -41.76 27.68 14.61
N ASP A 483 -42.75 26.80 14.82
CA ASP A 483 -43.42 26.67 16.11
C ASP A 483 -42.40 26.40 17.22
N LEU A 484 -42.30 27.31 18.19
CA LEU A 484 -41.39 27.18 19.31
C LEU A 484 -42.10 26.51 20.48
N SER A 485 -41.55 25.40 20.94
CA SER A 485 -42.00 24.73 22.15
C SER A 485 -41.03 24.98 23.30
N VAL A 486 -41.57 25.27 24.49
CA VAL A 486 -40.87 25.29 25.77
C VAL A 486 -41.34 24.07 26.58
N PRO A 487 -40.66 22.92 26.49
CA PRO A 487 -41.02 21.70 27.18
C PRO A 487 -41.01 21.81 28.71
N ALA A 488 -41.67 20.88 29.39
CA ALA A 488 -41.59 20.73 30.84
C ALA A 488 -40.13 20.56 31.29
N GLY A 489 -39.74 21.24 32.37
CA GLY A 489 -38.37 21.23 32.90
C GLY A 489 -37.42 22.23 32.26
N ILE A 490 -37.87 23.00 31.26
CA ILE A 490 -37.13 24.11 30.65
C ILE A 490 -37.74 25.44 31.10
N THR A 491 -36.88 26.41 31.41
CA THR A 491 -37.26 27.81 31.56
C THR A 491 -36.76 28.59 30.37
N LEU A 492 -37.66 29.14 29.55
CA LEU A 492 -37.31 30.17 28.58
C LEU A 492 -37.29 31.52 29.30
N GLN A 493 -36.12 32.16 29.35
CA GLN A 493 -35.91 33.42 30.04
C GLN A 493 -35.61 34.53 29.02
N LEU A 494 -36.33 35.65 29.11
CA LEU A 494 -36.03 36.87 28.38
C LEU A 494 -35.56 37.93 29.38
N ALA A 495 -34.31 38.35 29.29
CA ALA A 495 -33.71 39.29 30.25
C ALA A 495 -34.28 40.71 30.11
N ALA A 496 -34.36 41.44 31.23
CA ALA A 496 -34.75 42.85 31.22
C ALA A 496 -33.79 43.70 30.39
N GLY A 497 -34.31 44.77 29.77
CA GLY A 497 -33.51 45.70 28.97
C GLY A 497 -33.54 45.39 27.47
N SER A 498 -34.74 45.31 26.89
CA SER A 498 -34.98 45.19 25.44
C SER A 498 -34.54 43.87 24.80
N SER A 499 -34.66 42.74 25.51
CA SER A 499 -34.65 41.44 24.84
C SER A 499 -35.96 41.22 24.06
N THR A 500 -35.89 40.55 22.91
CA THR A 500 -37.06 40.29 22.07
C THR A 500 -37.02 38.87 21.50
N LEU A 501 -38.16 38.18 21.56
CA LEU A 501 -38.39 36.91 20.86
C LEU A 501 -39.44 37.11 19.76
N ASN A 502 -39.05 36.85 18.51
CA ASN A 502 -39.93 36.94 17.34
C ASN A 502 -40.33 35.55 16.85
N LEU A 503 -41.62 35.29 16.74
CA LEU A 503 -42.18 34.11 16.10
C LEU A 503 -42.77 34.54 14.77
N ASN A 504 -42.06 34.22 13.69
CA ASN A 504 -42.34 34.75 12.36
C ASN A 504 -43.45 33.95 11.66
N GLY A 505 -44.20 34.60 10.78
CA GLY A 505 -45.22 33.98 9.93
C GLY A 505 -46.38 33.41 10.73
N THR A 506 -46.62 32.10 10.62
CA THR A 506 -47.70 31.41 11.33
C THR A 506 -47.20 30.63 12.56
N SER A 507 -46.00 30.94 13.05
CA SER A 507 -45.36 30.22 14.14
C SER A 507 -46.06 30.46 15.49
N ASN A 508 -46.23 29.40 16.26
CA ASN A 508 -46.87 29.40 17.57
C ASN A 508 -45.85 29.28 18.71
N LEU A 509 -46.17 29.84 19.87
CA LEU A 509 -45.47 29.55 21.12
C LEU A 509 -46.27 28.53 21.94
N THR A 510 -45.68 27.38 22.22
CA THR A 510 -46.25 26.40 23.16
C THR A 510 -45.41 26.34 24.42
N VAL A 511 -46.01 26.57 25.59
CA VAL A 511 -45.29 26.54 26.88
C VAL A 511 -45.86 25.44 27.78
N ALA A 512 -45.09 24.38 27.97
CA ALA A 512 -45.33 23.33 28.97
C ALA A 512 -44.38 23.44 30.18
N GLY A 513 -43.26 24.15 30.02
CA GLY A 513 -42.32 24.50 31.08
C GLY A 513 -42.61 25.87 31.70
N THR A 514 -41.55 26.63 31.97
CA THR A 514 -41.62 27.97 32.54
C THR A 514 -41.27 29.02 31.49
N LEU A 515 -42.05 30.09 31.42
CA LEU A 515 -41.72 31.30 30.66
C LEU A 515 -41.46 32.45 31.64
N ASP A 516 -40.21 32.89 31.73
CA ASP A 516 -39.78 34.05 32.53
C ASP A 516 -39.50 35.24 31.60
N ASN A 517 -40.52 36.07 31.37
CA ASN A 517 -40.43 37.15 30.40
C ASN A 517 -40.29 38.52 31.06
N ALA A 518 -39.09 39.13 30.96
CA ALA A 518 -38.85 40.54 31.26
C ALA A 518 -38.55 41.39 30.00
N GLY A 519 -38.79 40.84 28.81
CA GLY A 519 -38.64 41.48 27.51
C GLY A 519 -39.94 41.54 26.70
N VAL A 520 -39.82 41.44 25.38
CA VAL A 520 -40.96 41.46 24.43
C VAL A 520 -41.04 40.13 23.69
N ILE A 521 -42.26 39.61 23.50
CA ILE A 521 -42.52 38.45 22.64
C ILE A 521 -43.47 38.91 21.54
N GLU A 522 -43.06 38.78 20.29
CA GLU A 522 -43.84 39.13 19.10
C GLU A 522 -44.26 37.84 18.40
N ILE A 523 -45.56 37.69 18.11
CA ILE A 523 -46.12 36.47 17.52
C ILE A 523 -46.85 36.82 16.22
N GLY A 524 -46.47 36.17 15.13
CA GLY A 524 -47.12 36.28 13.84
C GLY A 524 -46.65 37.44 12.96
N LEU A 525 -45.36 37.78 13.02
CA LEU A 525 -44.74 38.85 12.22
C LEU A 525 -44.58 38.52 10.73
#